data_AF-A0A151EEP3-F1
#
_entry.id   AF-A0A151EEP3-F1
#
_cell.length_a   1.000
_cell.length_b   1.000
_cell.length_c   1.000
_cell.angle_alpha   90.00
_cell.angle_beta   90.00
_cell.angle_gamma   90.00
#
_symmetry.space_group_name_H-M   'P 1'
#
loop_
_entity.id
_entity.type
_entity.pdbx_description
1 polymer ?
#
loop_
_entity_poly.entity_id
_entity_poly.type
_entity_poly.pdbx_seq_one_letter_code
_entity_poly.pdbx_strand_id
1 'polypeptide(L)'
;MSSRPRIALGYERLALELEHYIEDYVPQNKIEPISAFAFVPLLQKQDAQDLLKSFKADTLEEHLKNPESGLEIVKKIKEKTYLHEAIINYFEQGEYKDAMKLRLGVVGYCPPAKFDVKKAEALVNQGYNRVVADFPDTENTVVSGLTNVGVLKIAYEQAKRRGWRTAGVACEKVYEFQDNWFPVDEKPVIIGENWGDESQTFLETIDVLLRVGGGIQSIREAIQTRAMGKPVYEYELEKIE
;
A
#
# COMPACT_ATOMS: atom_id res chain seq x y z
N MET A 1 -5.96 3.98 30.96
CA MET A 1 -4.91 4.39 30.02
C MET A 1 -5.56 4.54 28.65
N SER A 2 -5.69 5.79 28.19
CA SER A 2 -6.34 6.11 26.91
C SER A 2 -5.47 5.63 25.75
N SER A 3 -5.93 4.63 25.01
CA SER A 3 -5.28 4.19 23.77
C SER A 3 -5.39 5.31 22.74
N ARG A 4 -4.27 5.93 22.36
CA ARG A 4 -4.23 6.81 21.20
C ARG A 4 -4.80 6.06 19.98
N PRO A 5 -5.74 6.62 19.21
CA PRO A 5 -6.24 5.99 17.99
C PRO A 5 -5.08 5.68 17.04
N ARG A 6 -4.94 4.43 16.58
CA ARG A 6 -3.81 3.97 15.73
C ARG A 6 -3.74 4.65 14.36
N ILE A 7 -4.82 5.32 13.96
CA ILE A 7 -4.87 6.27 12.85
C ILE A 7 -3.78 7.36 12.96
N ALA A 8 -3.38 7.73 14.18
CA ALA A 8 -2.28 8.66 14.45
C ALA A 8 -0.91 8.19 13.90
N LEU A 9 -0.66 6.87 13.79
CA LEU A 9 0.64 6.35 13.31
C LEU A 9 0.85 6.52 11.80
N GLY A 10 -0.22 6.45 11.01
CA GLY A 10 -0.15 6.75 9.57
C GLY A 10 0.11 8.23 9.30
N TYR A 11 -0.45 9.11 10.15
CA TYR A 11 -0.29 10.55 10.05
C TYR A 11 1.04 11.06 10.59
N GLU A 12 1.61 10.44 11.62
CA GLU A 12 2.99 10.69 12.05
C GLU A 12 3.97 10.38 10.92
N ARG A 13 3.74 9.31 10.16
CA ARG A 13 4.56 8.97 8.98
C ARG A 13 4.42 9.99 7.85
N LEU A 14 3.21 10.41 7.50
CA LEU A 14 2.99 11.43 6.47
C LEU A 14 3.60 12.78 6.87
N ALA A 15 3.51 13.15 8.15
CA ALA A 15 4.13 14.35 8.71
C ALA A 15 5.66 14.28 8.66
N LEU A 16 6.25 13.13 8.98
CA LEU A 16 7.69 12.87 8.88
C LEU A 16 8.19 12.90 7.42
N GLU A 17 7.41 12.36 6.48
CA GLU A 17 7.72 12.40 5.04
C GLU A 17 7.69 13.85 4.50
N LEU A 18 6.74 14.66 4.99
CA LEU A 18 6.70 16.10 4.72
C LEU A 18 7.87 16.86 5.35
N GLU A 19 8.27 16.51 6.58
CA GLU A 19 9.44 17.08 7.23
C GLU A 19 10.73 16.77 6.46
N HIS A 20 10.94 15.50 6.08
CA HIS A 20 12.08 15.10 5.25
C HIS A 20 12.08 15.82 3.90
N TYR A 21 10.92 15.89 3.22
CA TYR A 21 10.83 16.60 1.95
C TYR A 21 11.24 18.08 2.09
N ILE A 22 10.78 18.75 3.16
CA ILE A 22 11.13 20.15 3.42
C ILE A 22 12.61 20.29 3.78
N GLU A 23 13.14 19.46 4.67
CA GLU A 23 14.52 19.55 5.13
C GLU A 23 15.54 19.18 4.03
N ASP A 24 15.23 18.21 3.18
CA ASP A 24 16.16 17.71 2.17
C ASP A 24 16.10 18.50 0.86
N TYR A 25 14.91 18.96 0.44
CA TYR A 25 14.73 19.56 -0.90
C TYR A 25 14.68 21.09 -0.90
N VAL A 26 14.23 21.73 0.18
CA VAL A 26 14.17 23.21 0.26
C VAL A 26 15.56 23.86 0.30
N PRO A 27 16.55 23.34 1.05
CA PRO A 27 17.91 23.93 1.04
C PRO A 27 18.63 23.79 -0.30
N GLN A 28 18.21 22.85 -1.15
CA GLN A 28 18.85 22.56 -2.43
C GLN A 28 18.30 23.40 -3.60
N ASN A 29 17.31 24.29 -3.37
CA ASN A 29 16.60 25.03 -4.44
C ASN A 29 15.98 24.11 -5.52
N LYS A 30 15.67 22.85 -5.18
CA LYS A 30 15.06 21.87 -6.08
C LYS A 30 13.58 21.69 -5.76
N ILE A 31 12.83 22.78 -5.73
CA ILE A 31 11.38 22.72 -5.59
C ILE A 31 10.81 22.42 -6.98
N GLU A 32 10.54 21.14 -7.28
CA GLU A 32 9.65 20.85 -8.40
C GLU A 32 8.20 21.21 -8.01
N PRO A 33 7.43 21.92 -8.86
CA PRO A 33 6.11 22.48 -8.51
C PRO A 33 5.04 21.46 -8.10
N ILE A 34 5.32 20.17 -8.24
CA ILE A 34 4.33 19.09 -8.15
C ILE A 34 3.80 18.91 -6.71
N SER A 35 4.54 19.31 -5.68
CA SER A 35 4.08 19.14 -4.28
C SER A 35 3.21 20.29 -3.78
N ALA A 36 3.41 21.53 -4.23
CA ALA A 36 2.61 22.68 -3.78
C ALA A 36 1.15 22.61 -4.29
N PHE A 37 0.95 22.06 -5.49
CA PHE A 37 -0.39 21.91 -6.08
C PHE A 37 -1.27 20.85 -5.41
N ALA A 38 -0.68 19.86 -4.73
CA ALA A 38 -1.44 18.88 -3.95
C ALA A 38 -2.15 19.50 -2.73
N PHE A 39 -1.69 20.67 -2.27
CA PHE A 39 -2.28 21.41 -1.15
C PHE A 39 -3.23 22.53 -1.59
N VAL A 40 -3.27 22.89 -2.88
CA VAL A 40 -4.15 23.93 -3.42
C VAL A 40 -5.64 23.65 -3.15
N PRO A 41 -6.15 22.40 -3.22
CA PRO A 41 -7.54 22.10 -2.85
C PRO A 41 -7.84 22.37 -1.36
N LEU A 42 -6.86 22.16 -0.47
CA LEU A 42 -6.99 22.45 0.97
C LEU A 42 -6.98 23.96 1.26
N LEU A 43 -6.38 24.76 0.38
CA LEU A 43 -6.26 26.22 0.51
C LEU A 43 -7.47 27.01 -0.01
N GLN A 44 -8.49 26.35 -0.57
CA GLN A 44 -9.68 27.02 -1.12
C GLN A 44 -10.75 27.41 -0.08
N LYS A 45 -10.56 27.11 1.21
CA LYS A 45 -11.48 27.52 2.28
C LYS A 45 -11.12 28.90 2.86
N GLN A 46 -12.13 29.62 3.33
CA GLN A 46 -12.04 30.99 3.86
C GLN A 46 -10.92 31.15 4.91
N ASP A 47 -10.70 30.17 5.77
CA ASP A 47 -9.67 30.23 6.82
C ASP A 47 -8.23 30.16 6.27
N ALA A 48 -8.01 29.38 5.20
CA ALA A 48 -6.75 29.36 4.48
C ALA A 48 -6.55 30.66 3.69
N GLN A 49 -7.62 31.22 3.12
CA GLN A 49 -7.58 32.54 2.48
C GLN A 49 -7.30 33.66 3.49
N ASP A 50 -7.79 33.56 4.73
CA ASP A 50 -7.56 34.56 5.78
C ASP A 50 -6.16 34.43 6.38
N LEU A 51 -5.60 33.22 6.47
CA LEU A 51 -4.19 32.99 6.72
C LEU A 51 -3.33 33.58 5.59
N LEU A 52 -3.69 33.32 4.33
CA LEU A 52 -3.01 33.88 3.15
C LEU A 52 -3.14 35.41 3.07
N LYS A 53 -4.26 36.00 3.49
CA LYS A 53 -4.40 37.47 3.59
C LYS A 53 -3.49 38.06 4.69
N SER A 54 -3.19 37.30 5.74
CA SER A 54 -2.25 37.72 6.78
C SER A 54 -0.79 37.77 6.29
N PHE A 55 -0.48 37.02 5.23
CA PHE A 55 0.77 37.08 4.48
C PHE A 55 0.51 37.79 3.15
N LYS A 56 0.54 39.13 3.09
CA LYS A 56 0.25 39.96 1.89
C LYS A 56 0.34 39.14 0.59
N ALA A 57 -0.83 38.84 -0.01
CA ALA A 57 -1.02 37.75 -0.99
C ALA A 57 -0.05 37.75 -2.19
N ASP A 58 0.54 38.91 -2.50
CA ASP A 58 1.50 39.10 -3.60
C ASP A 58 2.86 38.42 -3.35
N THR A 59 3.12 37.86 -2.16
CA THR A 59 4.46 37.39 -1.77
C THR A 59 4.57 35.91 -1.41
N LEU A 60 3.52 35.09 -1.51
CA LEU A 60 3.64 33.66 -1.12
C LEU A 60 4.62 32.91 -2.04
N GLU A 61 4.56 33.18 -3.35
CA GLU A 61 5.49 32.59 -4.32
C GLU A 61 6.92 33.10 -4.13
N GLU A 62 7.11 34.35 -3.72
CA GLU A 62 8.43 34.92 -3.37
C GLU A 62 8.95 34.39 -2.03
N HIS A 63 8.07 34.12 -1.07
CA HIS A 63 8.42 33.56 0.23
C HIS A 63 8.75 32.06 0.11
N LEU A 64 8.05 31.30 -0.73
CA LEU A 64 8.38 29.91 -1.02
C LEU A 64 9.68 29.77 -1.83
N LYS A 65 10.09 30.81 -2.56
CA LYS A 65 11.42 30.92 -3.19
C LYS A 65 12.53 31.31 -2.21
N ASN A 66 12.20 31.72 -0.97
CA ASN A 66 13.15 32.03 0.09
C ASN A 66 13.08 30.98 1.23
N PRO A 67 14.08 30.10 1.36
CA PRO A 67 14.10 29.01 2.34
C PRO A 67 13.81 29.42 3.79
N GLU A 68 14.31 30.58 4.25
CA GLU A 68 14.13 31.03 5.63
C GLU A 68 12.68 31.45 5.91
N SER A 69 12.03 32.11 4.94
CA SER A 69 10.64 32.55 5.09
C SER A 69 9.65 31.40 4.92
N GLY A 70 9.96 30.43 4.05
CA GLY A 70 9.19 29.19 3.92
C GLY A 70 9.22 28.38 5.21
N LEU A 71 10.37 28.28 5.87
CA LEU A 71 10.51 27.61 7.17
C LEU A 71 9.70 28.32 8.27
N GLU A 72 9.64 29.64 8.25
CA GLU A 72 8.86 30.44 9.21
C GLU A 72 7.35 30.32 8.99
N ILE A 73 6.90 30.21 7.73
CA ILE A 73 5.50 29.90 7.39
C ILE A 73 5.13 28.49 7.88
N VAL A 74 5.98 27.49 7.63
CA VAL A 74 5.79 26.12 8.13
C VAL A 74 5.78 26.07 9.65
N LYS A 75 6.66 26.82 10.33
CA LYS A 75 6.64 26.95 11.79
C LYS A 75 5.35 27.59 12.30
N LYS A 76 4.86 28.66 11.66
CA LYS A 76 3.58 29.31 12.02
C LYS A 76 2.37 28.41 11.74
N ILE A 77 2.44 27.56 10.71
CA ILE A 77 1.46 26.51 10.44
C ILE A 77 1.53 25.41 11.51
N LYS A 78 2.73 25.01 11.95
CA LYS A 78 2.93 24.06 13.07
C LYS A 78 2.45 24.63 14.41
N GLU A 79 2.67 25.92 14.66
CA GLU A 79 2.25 26.62 15.89
C GLU A 79 0.74 26.84 15.94
N LYS A 80 0.07 26.98 14.78
CA LYS A 80 -1.39 26.95 14.70
C LYS A 80 -1.88 25.51 14.60
N THR A 81 -2.07 24.91 15.78
CA THR A 81 -2.73 23.63 16.10
C THR A 81 -4.05 23.39 15.32
N TYR A 82 -4.65 24.47 14.79
CA TYR A 82 -5.78 24.48 13.90
C TYR A 82 -5.62 23.69 12.59
N LEU A 83 -4.41 23.56 12.01
CA LEU A 83 -4.30 22.77 10.77
C LEU A 83 -4.45 21.27 11.05
N HIS A 84 -3.92 20.81 12.18
CA HIS A 84 -4.03 19.42 12.61
C HIS A 84 -5.49 19.08 12.96
N GLU A 85 -6.16 19.95 13.71
CA GLU A 85 -7.58 19.80 14.05
C GLU A 85 -8.51 20.02 12.84
N ALA A 86 -8.18 20.91 11.90
CA ALA A 86 -8.97 21.11 10.69
C ALA A 86 -8.80 19.95 9.69
N ILE A 87 -7.61 19.36 9.58
CA ILE A 87 -7.39 18.14 8.79
C ILE A 87 -8.15 16.96 9.41
N ILE A 88 -8.03 16.77 10.74
CA ILE A 88 -8.80 15.74 11.46
C ILE A 88 -10.30 15.97 11.30
N ASN A 89 -10.82 17.17 11.57
CA ASN A 89 -12.23 17.49 11.40
C ASN A 89 -12.69 17.37 9.93
N TYR A 90 -11.85 17.72 8.96
CA TYR A 90 -12.15 17.58 7.53
C TYR A 90 -12.27 16.11 7.11
N PHE A 91 -11.43 15.23 7.68
CA PHE A 91 -11.53 13.78 7.45
C PHE A 91 -12.65 13.12 8.29
N GLU A 92 -12.98 13.66 9.47
CA GLU A 92 -14.04 13.15 10.35
C GLU A 92 -15.46 13.57 9.93
N GLN A 93 -15.63 14.69 9.21
CA GLN A 93 -16.94 15.24 8.84
C GLN A 93 -17.58 14.65 7.56
N GLY A 94 -17.00 13.62 6.95
CA GLY A 94 -17.53 12.99 5.73
C GLY A 94 -17.13 13.79 4.48
N GLU A 95 -16.40 13.23 3.52
CA GLU A 95 -16.95 12.36 2.47
C GLU A 95 -15.86 11.47 1.83
N TYR A 96 -14.66 11.38 2.42
CA TYR A 96 -13.60 10.48 1.95
C TYR A 96 -13.66 9.13 2.67
N LYS A 97 -14.75 8.40 2.46
CA LYS A 97 -14.90 6.99 2.88
C LYS A 97 -14.64 6.01 1.72
N ASP A 98 -13.87 6.44 0.72
CA ASP A 98 -13.26 5.45 -0.17
C ASP A 98 -12.23 4.69 0.66
N ALA A 99 -12.63 3.50 1.12
CA ALA A 99 -11.75 2.61 1.84
C ALA A 99 -10.45 2.47 1.03
N MET A 100 -9.32 2.73 1.68
CA MET A 100 -8.02 2.54 1.07
C MET A 100 -7.94 1.11 0.54
N LYS A 101 -7.70 0.95 -0.75
CA LYS A 101 -7.61 -0.37 -1.38
C LYS A 101 -6.21 -0.92 -1.15
N LEU A 102 -6.12 -2.10 -0.55
CA LEU A 102 -4.86 -2.79 -0.33
C LEU A 102 -4.80 -4.05 -1.21
N ARG A 103 -3.71 -4.21 -1.96
CA ARG A 103 -3.45 -5.37 -2.80
C ARG A 103 -2.41 -6.27 -2.13
N LEU A 104 -2.86 -7.39 -1.59
CA LEU A 104 -2.04 -8.40 -0.93
C LEU A 104 -1.61 -9.47 -1.93
N GLY A 105 -0.34 -9.47 -2.30
CA GLY A 105 0.28 -10.54 -3.08
C GLY A 105 0.47 -11.79 -2.25
N VAL A 106 0.09 -12.95 -2.77
CA VAL A 106 0.34 -14.23 -2.09
C VAL A 106 1.11 -15.18 -2.99
N VAL A 107 2.20 -15.73 -2.47
CA VAL A 107 3.06 -16.71 -3.15
C VAL A 107 3.33 -17.90 -2.24
N GLY A 108 3.56 -19.08 -2.82
CA GLY A 108 3.80 -20.29 -2.04
C GLY A 108 3.94 -21.54 -2.89
N TYR A 109 3.83 -22.71 -2.25
CA TYR A 109 3.96 -23.99 -2.98
C TYR A 109 2.79 -24.23 -3.93
N CYS A 110 3.14 -24.65 -5.14
CA CYS A 110 2.27 -25.26 -6.13
C CYS A 110 2.70 -26.72 -6.38
N PRO A 111 1.80 -27.56 -6.93
CA PRO A 111 2.18 -28.85 -7.47
C PRO A 111 3.43 -28.74 -8.38
N PRO A 112 4.32 -29.74 -8.37
CA PRO A 112 4.17 -31.06 -7.74
C PRO A 112 4.53 -31.11 -6.24
N ALA A 113 4.85 -29.98 -5.60
CA ALA A 113 5.19 -29.98 -4.18
C ALA A 113 3.98 -30.43 -3.33
N LYS A 114 4.21 -31.39 -2.44
CA LYS A 114 3.24 -31.78 -1.41
C LYS A 114 3.59 -31.07 -0.10
N PHE A 115 2.56 -30.75 0.67
CA PHE A 115 2.68 -30.07 1.96
C PHE A 115 1.42 -30.31 2.78
N ASP A 116 1.47 -30.02 4.08
CA ASP A 116 0.30 -30.08 4.95
C ASP A 116 -0.66 -28.93 4.62
N VAL A 117 -1.79 -29.27 3.98
CA VAL A 117 -2.82 -28.31 3.56
C VAL A 117 -3.43 -27.57 4.76
N LYS A 118 -3.64 -28.23 5.90
CA LYS A 118 -4.21 -27.59 7.10
C LYS A 118 -3.23 -26.62 7.70
N LYS A 119 -1.94 -26.99 7.76
CA LYS A 119 -0.87 -26.08 8.19
C LYS A 119 -0.78 -24.86 7.26
N ALA A 120 -0.84 -25.08 5.94
CA ALA A 120 -0.84 -23.99 4.96
C ALA A 120 -2.05 -23.03 5.15
N GLU A 121 -3.25 -23.55 5.36
CA GLU A 121 -4.46 -22.76 5.64
C GLU A 121 -4.32 -21.93 6.92
N ALA A 122 -3.75 -22.51 7.99
CA ALA A 122 -3.48 -21.79 9.23
C ALA A 122 -2.48 -20.64 9.02
N LEU A 123 -1.39 -20.88 8.28
CA LEU A 123 -0.37 -19.87 7.98
C LEU A 123 -0.90 -18.74 7.09
N VAL A 124 -1.70 -19.06 6.08
CA VAL A 124 -2.39 -18.05 5.25
C VAL A 124 -3.28 -17.17 6.11
N ASN A 125 -4.11 -17.77 6.98
CA ASN A 125 -4.97 -17.03 7.88
C ASN A 125 -4.19 -16.18 8.89
N GLN A 126 -3.05 -16.68 9.38
CA GLN A 126 -2.16 -15.90 10.24
C GLN A 126 -1.61 -14.68 9.51
N GLY A 127 -1.16 -14.84 8.26
CA GLY A 127 -0.72 -13.73 7.41
C GLY A 127 -1.83 -12.72 7.14
N TYR A 128 -3.04 -13.18 6.84
CA TYR A 128 -4.20 -12.30 6.61
C TYR A 128 -4.58 -11.52 7.88
N ASN A 129 -4.57 -12.16 9.03
CA ASN A 129 -4.81 -11.48 10.31
C ASN A 129 -3.75 -10.41 10.59
N ARG A 130 -2.48 -10.68 10.24
CA ARG A 130 -1.40 -9.71 10.38
C ARG A 130 -1.60 -8.51 9.45
N VAL A 131 -1.98 -8.75 8.19
CA VAL A 131 -2.29 -7.69 7.21
C VAL A 131 -3.43 -6.79 7.73
N VAL A 132 -4.53 -7.37 8.23
CA VAL A 132 -5.64 -6.58 8.80
C VAL A 132 -5.19 -5.76 10.01
N ALA A 133 -4.30 -6.30 10.84
CA ALA A 133 -3.80 -5.61 12.03
C ALA A 133 -2.88 -4.44 11.68
N ASP A 134 -2.05 -4.58 10.65
CA ASP A 134 -1.09 -3.56 10.20
C ASP A 134 -1.74 -2.54 9.25
N PHE A 135 -2.80 -2.92 8.53
CA PHE A 135 -3.57 -2.11 7.58
C PHE A 135 -5.07 -2.12 7.89
N PRO A 136 -5.49 -1.59 9.06
CA PRO A 136 -6.90 -1.51 9.41
C PRO A 136 -7.68 -0.66 8.41
N ASP A 137 -8.98 -0.91 8.31
CA ASP A 137 -9.92 -0.12 7.49
C ASP A 137 -9.62 -0.10 5.98
N THR A 138 -8.93 -1.12 5.47
CA THR A 138 -8.65 -1.30 4.05
C THR A 138 -9.61 -2.27 3.36
N GLU A 139 -9.95 -1.96 2.11
CA GLU A 139 -10.58 -2.90 1.19
C GLU A 139 -9.50 -3.81 0.58
N ASN A 140 -9.44 -5.04 1.05
CA ASN A 140 -8.40 -5.98 0.67
C ASN A 140 -8.72 -6.71 -0.64
N THR A 141 -7.73 -6.81 -1.51
CA THR A 141 -7.71 -7.64 -2.73
C THR A 141 -6.53 -8.58 -2.68
N VAL A 142 -6.78 -9.88 -2.82
CA VAL A 142 -5.71 -10.89 -2.89
C VAL A 142 -5.29 -11.09 -4.33
N VAL A 143 -4.01 -10.90 -4.61
CA VAL A 143 -3.40 -11.04 -5.94
C VAL A 143 -2.48 -12.25 -5.95
N SER A 144 -2.62 -13.15 -6.93
CA SER A 144 -1.74 -14.33 -7.04
C SER A 144 -1.70 -14.91 -8.46
N GLY A 145 -1.05 -16.07 -8.64
CA GLY A 145 -0.73 -16.73 -9.92
C GLY A 145 -1.91 -17.32 -10.72
N LEU A 146 -3.14 -16.81 -10.59
CA LEU A 146 -4.41 -17.25 -11.23
C LEU A 146 -4.81 -18.75 -11.10
N THR A 147 -3.96 -19.62 -10.58
CA THR A 147 -4.19 -21.06 -10.56
C THR A 147 -5.01 -21.52 -9.35
N ASN A 148 -5.84 -22.55 -9.54
CA ASN A 148 -6.68 -23.19 -8.52
C ASN A 148 -5.98 -24.40 -7.88
N VAL A 149 -4.71 -24.25 -7.51
CA VAL A 149 -3.93 -25.30 -6.84
C VAL A 149 -3.03 -24.73 -5.75
N GLY A 150 -2.52 -25.61 -4.90
CA GLY A 150 -1.48 -25.28 -3.93
C GLY A 150 -1.91 -24.21 -2.91
N VAL A 151 -0.93 -23.42 -2.46
CA VAL A 151 -1.13 -22.29 -1.55
C VAL A 151 -1.98 -21.19 -2.16
N LEU A 152 -1.90 -21.01 -3.48
CA LEU A 152 -2.57 -19.93 -4.21
C LEU A 152 -4.09 -20.13 -4.15
N LYS A 153 -4.56 -21.36 -4.38
CA LYS A 153 -5.96 -21.74 -4.14
C LYS A 153 -6.41 -21.43 -2.72
N ILE A 154 -5.63 -21.87 -1.73
CA ILE A 154 -5.96 -21.66 -0.31
C ILE A 154 -6.10 -20.16 -0.03
N ALA A 155 -5.16 -19.35 -0.53
CA ALA A 155 -5.19 -17.90 -0.40
C ALA A 155 -6.51 -17.31 -0.95
N TYR A 156 -6.86 -17.64 -2.20
CA TYR A 156 -8.09 -17.14 -2.79
C TYR A 156 -9.35 -17.62 -2.04
N GLU A 157 -9.40 -18.88 -1.62
CA GLU A 157 -10.54 -19.40 -0.84
C GLU A 157 -10.68 -18.67 0.50
N GLN A 158 -9.58 -18.42 1.21
CA GLN A 158 -9.61 -17.63 2.46
C GLN A 158 -10.00 -16.18 2.19
N ALA A 159 -9.58 -15.59 1.06
CA ALA A 159 -9.97 -14.23 0.67
C ALA A 159 -11.49 -14.13 0.50
N LYS A 160 -12.07 -15.06 -0.28
CA LYS A 160 -13.53 -15.14 -0.50
C LYS A 160 -14.30 -15.31 0.83
N ARG A 161 -13.81 -16.17 1.73
CA ARG A 161 -14.43 -16.36 3.06
C ARG A 161 -14.45 -15.09 3.92
N ARG A 162 -13.48 -14.19 3.70
CA ARG A 162 -13.38 -12.89 4.40
C ARG A 162 -14.13 -11.76 3.68
N GLY A 163 -14.77 -12.04 2.55
CA GLY A 163 -15.40 -11.01 1.72
C GLY A 163 -14.38 -10.12 1.00
N TRP A 164 -13.15 -10.57 0.83
CA TRP A 164 -12.11 -9.84 0.09
C TRP A 164 -12.22 -10.11 -1.41
N ARG A 165 -11.74 -9.16 -2.22
CA ARG A 165 -11.67 -9.34 -3.67
C ARG A 165 -10.48 -10.22 -4.05
N THR A 166 -10.48 -10.72 -5.27
CA THR A 166 -9.42 -11.58 -5.81
C THR A 166 -9.03 -11.14 -7.22
N ALA A 167 -7.74 -11.21 -7.53
CA ALA A 167 -7.17 -10.86 -8.83
C ALA A 167 -6.06 -11.85 -9.20
N GLY A 168 -5.95 -12.18 -10.49
CA GLY A 168 -4.92 -13.10 -10.99
C GLY A 168 -3.92 -12.41 -11.90
N VAL A 169 -2.64 -12.71 -11.73
CA VAL A 169 -1.54 -12.34 -12.62
C VAL A 169 -0.83 -13.62 -13.06
N ALA A 170 -0.67 -13.83 -14.36
CA ALA A 170 -0.05 -15.03 -14.92
C ALA A 170 0.58 -14.75 -16.29
N CYS A 171 1.31 -15.72 -16.84
CA CYS A 171 1.81 -15.70 -18.22
C CYS A 171 0.94 -16.55 -19.15
N GLU A 172 1.20 -16.53 -20.46
CA GLU A 172 0.39 -17.24 -21.47
C GLU A 172 0.30 -18.76 -21.25
N LYS A 173 1.31 -19.38 -20.62
CA LYS A 173 1.25 -20.82 -20.25
C LYS A 173 0.06 -21.18 -19.38
N VAL A 174 -0.53 -20.22 -18.69
CA VAL A 174 -1.72 -20.46 -17.89
C VAL A 174 -2.90 -20.91 -18.76
N TYR A 175 -2.92 -20.59 -20.06
CA TYR A 175 -3.94 -21.06 -21.00
C TYR A 175 -3.89 -22.58 -21.25
N GLU A 176 -2.74 -23.23 -21.01
CA GLU A 176 -2.64 -24.70 -21.07
C GLU A 176 -3.40 -25.38 -19.91
N PHE A 177 -3.73 -24.61 -18.87
CA PHE A 177 -4.38 -25.07 -17.64
C PHE A 177 -5.71 -24.34 -17.37
N GLN A 178 -6.43 -23.90 -18.41
CA GLN A 178 -7.69 -23.13 -18.29
C GLN A 178 -8.72 -23.78 -17.35
N ASP A 179 -8.86 -25.10 -17.39
CA ASP A 179 -9.79 -25.83 -16.54
C ASP A 179 -9.42 -25.77 -15.03
N ASN A 180 -8.21 -25.32 -14.71
CA ASN A 180 -7.69 -25.18 -13.35
C ASN A 180 -7.49 -23.71 -12.95
N TRP A 181 -8.15 -22.76 -13.61
CA TRP A 181 -8.12 -21.37 -13.18
C TRP A 181 -8.96 -21.16 -11.94
N PHE A 182 -8.49 -20.31 -11.03
CA PHE A 182 -9.30 -19.85 -9.93
C PHE A 182 -10.25 -18.74 -10.44
N PRO A 183 -11.56 -18.79 -10.12
CA PRO A 183 -12.51 -17.75 -10.53
C PRO A 183 -12.32 -16.48 -9.70
N VAL A 184 -11.45 -15.60 -10.20
CA VAL A 184 -11.14 -14.29 -9.60
C VAL A 184 -12.21 -13.24 -9.89
N ASP A 185 -12.28 -12.18 -9.09
CA ASP A 185 -13.25 -11.08 -9.24
C ASP A 185 -12.83 -10.08 -10.32
N GLU A 186 -11.52 -9.83 -10.42
CA GLU A 186 -10.95 -8.90 -11.39
C GLU A 186 -10.57 -9.62 -12.68
N LYS A 187 -10.57 -8.88 -13.81
CA LYS A 187 -10.06 -9.41 -15.07
C LYS A 187 -8.60 -9.85 -14.88
N PRO A 188 -8.23 -11.10 -15.19
CA PRO A 188 -6.85 -11.56 -15.07
C PRO A 188 -5.89 -10.75 -15.93
N VAL A 189 -4.70 -10.48 -15.40
CA VAL A 189 -3.59 -9.88 -16.13
C VAL A 189 -2.71 -11.01 -16.67
N ILE A 190 -2.69 -11.18 -17.99
CA ILE A 190 -1.87 -12.18 -18.66
C ILE A 190 -0.73 -11.45 -19.38
N ILE A 191 0.52 -11.71 -18.99
CA ILE A 191 1.71 -11.05 -19.55
C ILE A 191 2.91 -12.01 -19.59
N GLY A 192 3.65 -11.96 -20.69
CA GLY A 192 4.79 -12.84 -20.91
C GLY A 192 4.40 -14.25 -21.36
N GLU A 193 5.38 -15.00 -21.85
CA GLU A 193 5.16 -16.32 -22.46
C GLU A 193 5.46 -17.44 -21.46
N ASN A 194 6.42 -17.23 -20.55
CA ASN A 194 6.93 -18.25 -19.64
C ASN A 194 6.67 -17.89 -18.17
N TRP A 195 6.61 -18.92 -17.32
CA TRP A 195 6.49 -18.73 -15.87
C TRP A 195 7.64 -17.89 -15.32
N GLY A 196 7.29 -16.81 -14.63
CA GLY A 196 8.21 -15.83 -14.07
C GLY A 196 8.43 -14.59 -14.93
N ASP A 197 7.94 -14.56 -16.17
CA ASP A 197 7.93 -13.34 -16.99
C ASP A 197 6.97 -12.30 -16.39
N GLU A 198 5.89 -12.79 -15.76
CA GLU A 198 4.88 -11.98 -15.08
C GLU A 198 5.34 -11.44 -13.71
N SER A 199 6.46 -11.94 -13.15
CA SER A 199 6.85 -11.63 -11.77
C SER A 199 6.98 -10.13 -11.52
N GLN A 200 7.58 -9.36 -12.44
CA GLN A 200 7.75 -7.93 -12.23
C GLN A 200 6.40 -7.20 -12.16
N THR A 201 5.48 -7.49 -13.10
CA THR A 201 4.13 -6.93 -13.09
C THR A 201 3.38 -7.35 -11.83
N PHE A 202 3.48 -8.61 -11.41
CA PHE A 202 2.91 -9.07 -10.16
C PHE A 202 3.39 -8.23 -8.97
N LEU A 203 4.70 -8.04 -8.82
CA LEU A 203 5.29 -7.27 -7.73
C LEU A 203 4.93 -5.79 -7.75
N GLU A 204 4.79 -5.20 -8.94
CA GLU A 204 4.36 -3.81 -9.10
C GLU A 204 2.90 -3.60 -8.67
N THR A 205 2.03 -4.59 -8.92
CA THR A 205 0.58 -4.50 -8.64
C THR A 205 0.18 -4.73 -7.18
N ILE A 206 1.11 -5.11 -6.30
CA ILE A 206 0.81 -5.42 -4.89
C ILE A 206 1.43 -4.39 -3.95
N ASP A 207 0.81 -4.17 -2.79
CA ASP A 207 1.30 -3.27 -1.75
C ASP A 207 2.07 -4.02 -0.66
N VAL A 208 1.72 -5.28 -0.46
CA VAL A 208 2.28 -6.18 0.57
C VAL A 208 2.35 -7.60 0.02
N LEU A 209 3.38 -8.35 0.40
CA LEU A 209 3.54 -9.76 0.03
C LEU A 209 3.41 -10.68 1.25
N LEU A 210 2.67 -11.77 1.07
CA LEU A 210 2.64 -12.93 1.96
C LEU A 210 3.25 -14.13 1.25
N ARG A 211 4.36 -14.66 1.78
CA ARG A 211 4.94 -15.93 1.35
C ARG A 211 4.60 -17.03 2.35
N VAL A 212 4.04 -18.15 1.86
CA VAL A 212 3.82 -19.37 2.65
C VAL A 212 4.53 -20.54 1.96
N GLY A 213 5.69 -20.94 2.49
CA GLY A 213 6.59 -21.90 1.84
C GLY A 213 7.06 -21.39 0.47
N GLY A 214 6.94 -22.22 -0.56
CA GLY A 214 7.30 -21.87 -1.93
C GLY A 214 8.71 -22.28 -2.34
N GLY A 215 8.94 -22.26 -3.66
CA GLY A 215 10.24 -22.58 -4.25
C GLY A 215 11.16 -21.35 -4.34
N ILE A 216 12.25 -21.49 -5.10
CA ILE A 216 13.22 -20.42 -5.30
C ILE A 216 12.61 -19.15 -5.91
N GLN A 217 11.57 -19.30 -6.75
CA GLN A 217 10.84 -18.16 -7.32
C GLN A 217 10.12 -17.35 -6.23
N SER A 218 9.36 -17.99 -5.34
CA SER A 218 8.66 -17.30 -4.25
C SER A 218 9.62 -16.61 -3.29
N ILE A 219 10.80 -17.20 -3.04
CA ILE A 219 11.87 -16.58 -2.25
C ILE A 219 12.42 -15.34 -2.97
N ARG A 220 12.68 -15.44 -4.28
CA ARG A 220 13.15 -14.32 -5.10
C ARG A 220 12.15 -13.15 -5.08
N GLU A 221 10.85 -13.45 -5.25
CA GLU A 221 9.77 -12.46 -5.20
C GLU A 221 9.70 -11.77 -3.84
N ALA A 222 9.89 -12.50 -2.74
CA ALA A 222 9.96 -11.93 -1.39
C ALA A 222 11.16 -10.99 -1.21
N ILE A 223 12.34 -11.37 -1.71
CA ILE A 223 13.54 -10.52 -1.67
C ILE A 223 13.33 -9.24 -2.50
N GLN A 224 12.79 -9.36 -3.71
CA GLN A 224 12.51 -8.22 -4.59
C GLN A 224 11.47 -7.28 -3.98
N THR A 225 10.40 -7.81 -3.39
CA THR A 225 9.37 -7.00 -2.71
C THR A 225 9.99 -6.15 -1.60
N ARG A 226 10.88 -6.74 -0.78
CA ARG A 226 11.60 -5.98 0.26
C ARG A 226 12.48 -4.89 -0.33
N ALA A 227 13.19 -5.19 -1.42
CA ALA A 227 14.04 -4.21 -2.09
C ALA A 227 13.22 -3.02 -2.66
N MET A 228 11.93 -3.24 -2.96
CA MET A 228 10.98 -2.19 -3.34
C MET A 228 10.40 -1.41 -2.15
N GLY A 229 10.85 -1.67 -0.91
CA GLY A 229 10.35 -1.01 0.30
C GLY A 229 8.95 -1.47 0.74
N LYS A 230 8.43 -2.55 0.16
CA LYS A 230 7.11 -3.08 0.47
C LYS A 230 7.17 -4.11 1.61
N PRO A 231 6.18 -4.15 2.52
CA PRO A 231 6.14 -5.13 3.61
C PRO A 231 6.06 -6.57 3.09
N VAL A 232 6.72 -7.49 3.79
CA VAL A 232 6.72 -8.92 3.48
C VAL A 232 6.52 -9.75 4.75
N TYR A 233 5.48 -10.58 4.76
CA TYR A 233 5.25 -11.59 5.79
C TYR A 233 5.63 -12.96 5.24
N GLU A 234 6.52 -13.66 5.95
CA GLU A 234 6.99 -14.98 5.54
C GLU A 234 6.66 -16.03 6.59
N TYR A 235 6.13 -17.15 6.12
CA TYR A 235 5.84 -18.31 6.94
C TYR A 235 6.45 -19.54 6.28
N GLU A 236 7.32 -20.21 7.02
CA GLU A 236 7.88 -21.47 6.54
C GLU A 236 6.83 -22.57 6.59
N LEU A 237 6.71 -23.28 5.47
CA LEU A 237 5.87 -24.46 5.31
C LEU A 237 6.79 -25.54 4.76
N GLU A 238 6.85 -26.68 5.44
CA GLU A 238 7.73 -27.77 5.04
C GLU A 238 7.08 -28.56 3.90
N LYS A 239 7.93 -29.05 2.97
CA LYS A 239 7.50 -30.07 2.01
C LYS A 239 7.35 -31.41 2.71
N ILE A 240 6.37 -32.17 2.25
CA ILE A 240 6.20 -33.58 2.61
C ILE A 240 6.57 -34.41 1.40
N GLU A 241 7.21 -35.56 1.61
CA GLU A 241 7.58 -36.50 0.55
C GLU A 241 6.34 -37.27 0.01
#